data_AF-A0A0B7NX91-F1
#
_entry.id   AF-A0A0B7NX91-F1
#
_cell.length_a   1.000
_cell.length_b   1.000
_cell.length_c   1.000
_cell.angle_alpha   90.00
_cell.angle_beta   90.00
_cell.angle_gamma   90.00
#
_symmetry.space_group_name_H-M   'P 1'
#
loop_
_entity.id
_entity.type
_entity.pdbx_description
1 polymer ?
#
loop_
_entity_poly.entity_id
_entity_poly.type
_entity_poly.pdbx_seq_one_letter_code
_entity_poly.pdbx_strand_id
1 'polypeptide(L)'
;MRRTAIVGAVAATAVLVLAGCTGQDEAPAPTPSASSSTSTFPDPSQFSTAPSGVVDEDTEETIEPGPVPTWDDESRADAIAAAETALTAFARPDLDHDTWWSAVGPLLTTQSQQAYVSVDPANIPVKQVTGAGKLTDEESAYVGHVEVPTDVGTYTVIVIRADGASPWLVSRFTPPEGVH
;
A
#
# COMPACT_ATOMS: atom_id res chain seq x y z
N MET A 1 4.62 -30.09 -38.86
CA MET A 1 5.53 -31.27 -39.02
C MET A 1 6.84 -30.87 -38.37
N ARG A 2 7.40 -31.50 -37.33
CA ARG A 2 7.54 -32.91 -36.96
C ARG A 2 7.38 -33.11 -35.44
N ARG A 3 6.93 -34.31 -35.09
CA ARG A 3 6.79 -34.90 -33.76
C ARG A 3 8.18 -35.20 -33.14
N THR A 4 8.28 -35.19 -31.81
CA THR A 4 8.58 -36.40 -31.02
C THR A 4 8.42 -36.16 -29.52
N ALA A 5 7.70 -37.08 -28.88
CA ALA A 5 7.46 -37.19 -27.45
C ALA A 5 8.54 -38.06 -26.78
N ILE A 6 8.82 -37.85 -25.50
CA ILE A 6 9.42 -38.87 -24.62
C ILE A 6 8.71 -38.85 -23.27
N VAL A 7 8.16 -40.01 -22.94
CA VAL A 7 7.54 -40.42 -21.67
C VAL A 7 8.64 -40.88 -20.71
N GLY A 8 8.48 -40.64 -19.41
CA GLY A 8 9.31 -41.25 -18.38
C GLY A 8 8.73 -41.08 -16.98
N ALA A 9 7.88 -42.02 -16.55
CA ALA A 9 7.38 -42.15 -15.19
C ALA A 9 8.23 -43.18 -14.43
N VAL A 10 8.63 -42.89 -13.18
CA VAL A 10 9.03 -43.90 -12.19
C VAL A 10 8.62 -43.42 -10.80
N ALA A 11 7.75 -44.20 -10.15
CA ALA A 11 7.41 -44.14 -8.74
C ALA A 11 8.40 -44.99 -7.91
N ALA A 12 8.67 -44.60 -6.66
CA ALA A 12 9.28 -45.49 -5.67
C ALA A 12 8.79 -45.18 -4.24
N THR A 13 8.31 -46.23 -3.60
CA THR A 13 7.66 -46.35 -2.29
C THR A 13 8.60 -46.83 -1.17
N ALA A 14 8.16 -46.61 0.07
CA ALA A 14 8.49 -47.32 1.33
C ALA A 14 9.78 -46.87 2.06
N VAL A 15 9.89 -46.87 3.40
CA VAL A 15 9.54 -47.90 4.41
C VAL A 15 9.37 -47.27 5.81
N LEU A 16 8.35 -47.72 6.58
CA LEU A 16 8.20 -47.57 8.04
C LEU A 16 9.10 -48.57 8.78
N VAL A 17 9.77 -48.17 9.86
CA VAL A 17 10.37 -49.11 10.82
C VAL A 17 10.02 -48.72 12.26
N LEU A 18 9.29 -49.61 12.93
CA LEU A 18 9.09 -49.64 14.39
C LEU A 18 10.24 -50.44 15.04
N ALA A 19 10.84 -49.87 16.07
CA ALA A 19 11.61 -50.57 17.11
C ALA A 19 11.54 -49.68 18.38
N GLY A 20 11.15 -50.10 19.59
CA GLY A 20 11.09 -51.43 20.19
C GLY A 20 12.31 -51.65 21.09
N CYS A 21 12.19 -51.37 22.40
CA CYS A 21 12.99 -51.88 23.54
C CYS A 21 12.32 -51.36 24.83
N THR A 22 11.47 -52.10 25.55
CA THR A 22 11.73 -53.20 26.52
C THR A 22 12.66 -52.85 27.69
N GLY A 23 12.05 -52.62 28.85
CA GLY A 23 12.42 -53.20 30.15
C GLY A 23 13.64 -52.66 30.89
N GLN A 24 13.40 -51.93 31.99
CA GLN A 24 14.23 -52.07 33.18
C GLN A 24 13.37 -51.94 34.45
N ASP A 25 13.44 -52.99 35.26
CA ASP A 25 12.85 -53.14 36.59
C ASP A 25 13.65 -52.26 37.57
N GLU A 26 13.00 -51.31 38.24
CA GLU A 26 13.60 -50.53 39.33
C GLU A 26 12.57 -50.44 40.47
N ALA A 27 13.04 -50.75 41.67
CA ALA A 27 12.31 -50.82 42.94
C ALA A 27 11.36 -49.62 43.17
N PRO A 28 10.32 -49.73 44.02
CA PRO A 28 9.53 -48.57 44.40
C PRO A 28 10.42 -47.56 45.16
N ALA A 29 10.92 -46.57 44.43
CA ALA A 29 11.48 -45.35 44.98
C ALA A 29 10.38 -44.64 45.80
N PRO A 30 10.73 -43.93 46.89
CA PRO A 30 9.75 -43.16 47.64
C PRO A 30 9.03 -42.23 46.67
N THR A 31 7.70 -42.25 46.68
CA THR A 31 6.88 -41.36 45.86
C THR A 31 7.43 -39.94 46.02
N PRO A 32 8.01 -39.31 44.97
CA PRO A 32 8.29 -37.89 45.08
C PRO A 32 6.93 -37.24 45.32
N SER A 33 6.78 -36.51 46.43
CA SER A 33 5.65 -35.60 46.56
C SER A 33 5.65 -34.76 45.29
N ALA A 34 4.64 -34.94 44.45
CA ALA A 34 4.39 -34.07 43.33
C ALA A 34 4.20 -32.68 43.94
N SER A 35 5.27 -31.89 43.96
CA SER A 35 5.16 -30.47 44.23
C SER A 35 4.35 -29.95 43.06
N SER A 36 3.08 -29.63 43.31
CA SER A 36 2.27 -28.89 42.37
C SER A 36 2.97 -27.54 42.20
N SER A 37 3.83 -27.41 41.21
CA SER A 37 4.30 -26.11 40.73
C SER A 37 3.08 -25.46 40.10
N THR A 38 2.34 -24.70 40.91
CA THR A 38 1.35 -23.75 40.41
C THR A 38 2.12 -22.76 39.54
N SER A 39 1.87 -22.78 38.23
CA SER A 39 2.32 -21.71 37.34
C SER A 39 1.81 -20.39 37.91
N THR A 40 2.71 -19.57 38.43
CA THR A 40 2.38 -18.20 38.82
C THR A 40 2.24 -17.43 37.52
N PHE A 41 1.00 -17.16 37.13
CA PHE A 41 0.73 -16.30 35.99
C PHE A 41 1.06 -14.86 36.40
N PRO A 42 1.84 -14.11 35.61
CA PRO A 42 2.08 -12.70 35.87
C PRO A 42 0.74 -11.95 35.97
N ASP A 43 0.58 -11.11 37.00
CA ASP A 43 -0.56 -10.21 37.16
C ASP A 43 -0.70 -9.34 35.90
N PRO A 44 -1.82 -9.40 35.14
CA PRO A 44 -2.01 -8.63 33.91
C PRO A 44 -1.95 -7.11 34.14
N SER A 45 -2.16 -6.65 35.37
CA SER A 45 -2.05 -5.24 35.78
C SER A 45 -0.62 -4.68 35.68
N GLN A 46 0.39 -5.55 35.59
CA GLN A 46 1.79 -5.14 35.51
C GLN A 46 2.20 -4.69 34.09
N PHE A 47 1.38 -4.96 33.09
CA PHE A 47 1.63 -4.57 31.71
C PHE A 47 0.97 -3.21 31.42
N SER A 48 1.68 -2.37 30.67
CA SER A 48 1.09 -1.14 30.14
C SER A 48 -0.10 -1.51 29.23
N THR A 49 -1.23 -0.84 29.41
CA THR A 49 -2.38 -0.97 28.52
C THR A 49 -1.96 -0.60 27.10
N ALA A 50 -2.48 -1.33 26.10
CA ALA A 50 -2.28 -0.97 24.71
C ALA A 50 -2.81 0.45 24.45
N PRO A 51 -2.13 1.25 23.63
CA PRO A 51 -2.66 2.54 23.21
C PRO A 51 -4.03 2.35 22.53
N SER A 52 -4.94 3.30 22.76
CA SER A 52 -6.24 3.33 22.09
C SER A 52 -6.08 3.97 20.72
N GLY A 53 -6.75 3.44 19.69
CA GLY A 53 -6.68 3.97 18.33
C GLY A 53 -6.67 2.88 17.27
N VAL A 54 -6.38 3.26 16.03
CA VAL A 54 -6.13 2.35 14.91
C VAL A 54 -4.63 2.25 14.66
N VAL A 55 -4.14 1.08 14.27
CA VAL A 55 -2.74 0.93 13.84
C VAL A 55 -2.66 1.42 12.40
N ASP A 56 -1.79 2.39 12.17
CA ASP A 56 -1.43 2.84 10.83
C ASP A 56 -0.52 1.78 10.19
N GLU A 57 -0.92 1.24 9.04
CA GLU A 57 -0.20 0.12 8.39
C GLU A 57 1.14 0.55 7.79
N ASP A 58 1.34 1.84 7.50
CA ASP A 58 2.58 2.37 6.92
C ASP A 58 3.64 2.69 7.99
N THR A 59 3.21 3.12 9.17
CA THR A 59 4.11 3.55 10.28
C THR A 59 4.18 2.57 11.44
N GLU A 60 3.26 1.60 11.49
CA GLU A 60 3.06 0.66 12.61
C GLU A 60 2.71 1.36 13.94
N GLU A 61 2.40 2.66 13.92
CA GLU A 61 2.04 3.46 15.09
C GLU A 61 0.53 3.45 15.34
N THR A 62 0.12 3.62 16.60
CA THR A 62 -1.30 3.78 16.94
C THR A 62 -1.69 5.24 16.81
N ILE A 63 -2.68 5.52 15.96
CA ILE A 63 -3.19 6.86 15.70
C ILE A 63 -4.68 6.97 16.06
N GLU A 64 -5.10 8.18 16.44
CA GLU A 64 -6.51 8.52 16.56
C GLU A 64 -7.14 8.58 15.15
N PRO A 65 -8.28 7.92 14.90
CA PRO A 65 -8.92 7.97 13.59
C PRO A 65 -9.38 9.39 13.28
N GLY A 66 -8.99 9.88 12.10
CA GLY A 66 -9.43 11.17 11.58
C GLY A 66 -10.94 11.21 11.28
N PRO A 67 -11.49 12.41 10.98
CA PRO A 67 -12.90 12.54 10.60
C PRO A 67 -13.20 11.73 9.33
N VAL A 68 -14.36 11.08 9.29
CA VAL A 68 -14.78 10.33 8.09
C VAL A 68 -15.00 11.32 6.93
N PRO A 69 -14.35 11.12 5.77
CA PRO A 69 -14.51 12.00 4.64
C PRO A 69 -15.89 11.94 4.00
N THR A 70 -16.34 13.08 3.48
CA THR A 70 -17.57 13.23 2.69
C THR A 70 -17.31 13.95 1.38
N TRP A 71 -18.17 13.74 0.39
CA TRP A 71 -18.18 14.54 -0.85
C TRP A 71 -19.12 15.74 -0.70
N ASP A 72 -18.65 16.75 0.02
CA ASP A 72 -19.20 18.12 -0.03
C ASP A 72 -18.57 18.93 -1.17
N ASP A 73 -19.13 20.11 -1.45
CA ASP A 73 -18.70 20.95 -2.58
C ASP A 73 -17.26 21.44 -2.43
N GLU A 74 -16.80 21.66 -1.19
CA GLU A 74 -15.42 22.04 -0.88
C GLU A 74 -14.47 20.88 -1.17
N SER A 75 -14.76 19.68 -0.67
CA SER A 75 -13.97 18.47 -0.94
C SER A 75 -13.84 18.17 -2.44
N ARG A 76 -14.92 18.37 -3.23
CA ARG A 76 -14.89 18.23 -4.69
C ARG A 76 -13.96 19.24 -5.35
N ALA A 77 -14.08 20.51 -4.96
CA ALA A 77 -13.24 21.57 -5.49
C ALA A 77 -11.76 21.32 -5.14
N ASP A 78 -11.47 20.91 -3.91
CA ASP A 78 -10.11 20.61 -3.45
C ASP A 78 -9.50 19.41 -4.17
N ALA A 79 -10.28 18.36 -4.44
CA ALA A 79 -9.82 17.21 -5.22
C ALA A 79 -9.43 17.61 -6.65
N ILE A 80 -10.27 18.41 -7.31
CA ILE A 80 -10.00 18.93 -8.66
C ILE A 80 -8.77 19.84 -8.64
N ALA A 81 -8.69 20.77 -7.69
CA ALA A 81 -7.57 21.68 -7.56
C ALA A 81 -6.24 20.96 -7.29
N ALA A 82 -6.25 19.92 -6.44
CA ALA A 82 -5.08 19.08 -6.19
C ALA A 82 -4.62 18.36 -7.45
N ALA A 83 -5.54 17.77 -8.21
CA ALA A 83 -5.24 17.10 -9.47
C ALA A 83 -4.66 18.06 -10.53
N GLU A 84 -5.25 19.24 -10.71
CA GLU A 84 -4.77 20.26 -11.64
C GLU A 84 -3.40 20.80 -11.24
N THR A 85 -3.20 21.09 -9.95
CA THR A 85 -1.93 21.58 -9.41
C THR A 85 -0.81 20.56 -9.64
N ALA A 86 -1.07 19.30 -9.31
CA ALA A 86 -0.11 18.23 -9.48
C ALA A 86 0.20 17.95 -10.96
N LEU A 87 -0.81 17.94 -11.83
CA LEU A 87 -0.60 17.73 -13.26
C LEU A 87 0.15 18.91 -13.90
N THR A 88 -0.11 20.13 -13.46
CA THR A 88 0.63 21.32 -13.90
C THR A 88 2.10 21.26 -13.47
N ALA A 89 2.38 20.79 -12.25
CA ALA A 89 3.76 20.56 -11.79
C ALA A 89 4.44 19.43 -12.57
N PHE A 90 3.71 18.35 -12.85
CA PHE A 90 4.19 17.20 -13.63
C PHE A 90 4.51 17.57 -15.08
N ALA A 91 3.69 18.39 -15.73
CA ALA A 91 3.77 18.80 -17.13
C ALA A 91 4.87 19.84 -17.41
N ARG A 92 6.08 19.63 -16.91
CA ARG A 92 7.22 20.55 -17.04
C ARG A 92 8.45 19.86 -17.62
N PRO A 93 8.41 19.41 -18.88
CA PRO A 93 9.53 18.68 -19.49
C PRO A 93 10.78 19.53 -19.75
N ASP A 94 10.66 20.85 -19.64
CA ASP A 94 11.78 21.78 -19.84
C ASP A 94 12.61 22.02 -18.56
N LEU A 95 12.21 21.46 -17.41
CA LEU A 95 12.93 21.59 -16.13
C LEU A 95 13.97 20.47 -15.96
N ASP A 96 15.03 20.76 -15.22
CA ASP A 96 15.90 19.71 -14.68
C ASP A 96 15.17 18.86 -13.64
N HIS A 97 15.67 17.64 -13.44
CA HIS A 97 15.06 16.64 -12.55
C HIS A 97 14.87 17.14 -11.12
N ASP A 98 15.87 17.76 -10.50
CA ASP A 98 15.81 18.20 -9.10
C ASP A 98 14.75 19.30 -8.91
N THR A 99 14.72 20.28 -9.82
CA THR A 99 13.74 21.37 -9.80
C THR A 99 12.32 20.82 -10.03
N TRP A 100 12.15 19.94 -11.02
CA TRP A 100 10.88 19.28 -11.29
C TRP A 100 10.40 18.45 -10.08
N TRP A 101 11.30 17.65 -9.50
CA TRP A 101 10.98 16.78 -8.37
C TRP A 101 10.57 17.57 -7.12
N SER A 102 11.24 18.70 -6.85
CA SER A 102 10.89 19.58 -5.74
C SER A 102 9.47 20.14 -5.83
N ALA A 103 8.94 20.28 -7.05
CA ALA A 103 7.60 20.78 -7.30
C ALA A 103 6.54 19.67 -7.26
N VAL A 104 6.79 18.52 -7.90
CA VAL A 104 5.79 17.44 -8.00
C VAL A 104 5.79 16.51 -6.80
N GLY A 105 6.96 16.16 -6.25
CA GLY A 105 7.12 15.15 -5.20
C GLY A 105 6.21 15.34 -3.98
N PRO A 106 6.12 16.57 -3.41
CA PRO A 106 5.25 16.84 -2.26
C PRO A 106 3.75 16.66 -2.52
N LEU A 107 3.33 16.63 -3.80
CA LEU A 107 1.93 16.46 -4.20
C LEU A 107 1.56 14.99 -4.43
N LEU A 108 2.53 14.09 -4.30
CA LEU A 108 2.37 12.66 -4.52
C LEU A 108 2.25 11.92 -3.19
N THR A 109 1.51 10.80 -3.22
CA THR A 109 1.54 9.83 -2.12
C THR A 109 2.96 9.25 -1.98
N THR A 110 3.32 8.72 -0.81
CA THR A 110 4.62 8.08 -0.57
C THR A 110 4.92 6.99 -1.61
N GLN A 111 3.93 6.15 -1.92
CA GLN A 111 4.06 5.10 -2.94
C GLN A 111 4.34 5.70 -4.33
N SER A 112 3.61 6.75 -4.70
CA SER A 112 3.80 7.42 -5.98
C SER A 112 5.16 8.14 -6.04
N GLN A 113 5.64 8.69 -4.92
CA GLN A 113 6.98 9.24 -4.88
C GLN A 113 8.02 8.19 -5.27
N GLN A 114 7.91 6.96 -4.74
CA GLN A 114 8.81 5.87 -5.12
C GLN A 114 8.70 5.48 -6.60
N ALA A 115 7.49 5.55 -7.18
CA ALA A 115 7.27 5.22 -8.59
C ALA A 115 7.79 6.29 -9.56
N TYR A 116 7.70 7.57 -9.19
CA TYR A 116 8.02 8.70 -10.08
C TYR A 116 9.41 9.31 -9.84
N VAL A 117 10.11 8.99 -8.74
CA VAL A 117 11.40 9.61 -8.40
C VAL A 117 12.46 9.49 -9.49
N SER A 118 12.43 8.41 -10.30
CA SER A 118 13.40 8.18 -11.38
C SER A 118 12.93 8.64 -12.76
N VAL A 119 11.77 9.30 -12.87
CA VAL A 119 11.27 9.80 -14.15
C VAL A 119 12.10 10.99 -14.61
N ASP A 120 12.59 10.92 -15.84
CA ASP A 120 13.21 12.08 -16.50
C ASP A 120 12.11 13.01 -17.05
N PRO A 121 12.04 14.28 -16.61
CA PRO A 121 11.02 15.22 -17.06
C PRO A 121 10.98 15.39 -18.57
N ALA A 122 12.12 15.29 -19.26
CA ALA A 122 12.20 15.49 -20.71
C ALA A 122 11.39 14.44 -21.50
N ASN A 123 11.06 13.30 -20.89
CA ASN A 123 10.24 12.25 -21.49
C ASN A 123 8.74 12.44 -21.24
N ILE A 124 8.33 13.46 -20.48
CA ILE A 124 6.91 13.73 -20.20
C ILE A 124 6.29 14.41 -21.44
N PRO A 125 5.27 13.79 -22.07
CA PRO A 125 4.71 14.29 -23.32
C PRO A 125 3.83 15.52 -23.12
N VAL A 126 3.20 15.66 -21.95
CA VAL A 126 2.32 16.77 -21.61
C VAL A 126 3.10 18.01 -21.19
N LYS A 127 2.68 19.19 -21.66
CA LYS A 127 3.35 20.47 -21.36
C LYS A 127 2.46 21.48 -20.65
N GLN A 128 1.14 21.32 -20.75
CA GLN A 128 0.20 22.25 -20.14
C GLN A 128 -1.18 21.64 -19.93
N VAL A 129 -1.84 22.08 -18.87
CA VAL A 129 -3.28 21.91 -18.66
C VAL A 129 -4.01 22.95 -19.51
N THR A 130 -5.04 22.53 -20.24
CA THR A 130 -5.75 23.38 -21.23
C THR A 130 -7.17 23.75 -20.81
N GLY A 131 -7.68 23.17 -19.72
CA GLY A 131 -9.02 23.44 -19.22
C GLY A 131 -9.22 22.97 -17.79
N ALA A 132 -10.40 23.24 -17.25
CA ALA A 132 -10.77 22.81 -15.91
C ALA A 132 -10.95 21.29 -15.86
N GLY A 133 -10.47 20.69 -14.77
CA GLY A 133 -10.65 19.30 -14.43
C GLY A 133 -12.09 19.00 -14.04
N LYS A 134 -12.45 17.72 -14.17
CA LYS A 134 -13.77 17.21 -13.83
C LYS A 134 -13.64 15.92 -13.04
N LEU A 135 -14.32 15.86 -11.90
CA LEU A 135 -14.47 14.62 -11.13
C LEU A 135 -15.41 13.66 -11.88
N THR A 136 -15.00 12.41 -12.07
CA THR A 136 -15.75 11.40 -12.83
C THR A 136 -16.16 10.18 -12.01
N ASP A 137 -15.58 10.00 -10.83
CA ASP A 137 -15.92 8.95 -9.88
C ASP A 137 -16.04 9.54 -8.48
N GLU A 138 -17.17 9.23 -7.82
CA GLU A 138 -17.53 9.69 -6.48
C GLU A 138 -17.98 8.53 -5.58
N GLU A 139 -17.70 7.26 -5.95
CA GLU A 139 -18.14 6.09 -5.19
C GLU A 139 -17.50 6.03 -3.79
N SER A 140 -16.27 6.55 -3.66
CA SER A 140 -15.54 6.66 -2.41
C SER A 140 -15.15 8.12 -2.13
N ALA A 141 -15.41 8.59 -0.92
CA ALA A 141 -14.93 9.91 -0.47
C ALA A 141 -13.43 9.95 -0.15
N TYR A 142 -12.73 8.82 -0.25
CA TYR A 142 -11.28 8.70 -0.05
C TYR A 142 -10.48 8.75 -1.37
N VAL A 143 -11.14 8.53 -2.51
CA VAL A 143 -10.50 8.42 -3.83
C VAL A 143 -11.27 9.26 -4.83
N GLY A 144 -10.58 10.18 -5.51
CA GLY A 144 -11.13 10.98 -6.60
C GLY A 144 -10.49 10.61 -7.93
N HIS A 145 -11.31 10.38 -8.96
CA HIS A 145 -10.85 10.29 -10.35
C HIS A 145 -11.14 11.62 -11.05
N VAL A 146 -10.09 12.36 -11.40
CA VAL A 146 -10.21 13.67 -12.05
C VAL A 146 -9.70 13.57 -13.48
N GLU A 147 -10.57 13.86 -14.44
CA GLU A 147 -10.21 14.06 -15.83
C GLU A 147 -9.74 15.50 -16.03
N VAL A 148 -8.49 15.69 -16.43
CA VAL A 148 -7.89 17.01 -16.65
C VAL A 148 -7.51 17.17 -18.13
N PRO A 149 -8.11 18.12 -18.87
CA PRO A 149 -7.75 18.40 -20.26
C PRO A 149 -6.32 18.95 -20.36
N THR A 150 -5.53 18.43 -21.31
CA THR A 150 -4.15 18.87 -21.57
C THR A 150 -3.91 19.11 -23.06
N ASP A 151 -2.70 19.52 -23.43
CA ASP A 151 -2.29 19.71 -24.82
C ASP A 151 -2.09 18.41 -25.61
N VAL A 152 -2.03 17.26 -24.93
CA VAL A 152 -1.89 15.93 -25.55
C VAL A 152 -3.11 15.03 -25.36
N GLY A 153 -4.23 15.58 -24.86
CA GLY A 153 -5.46 14.85 -24.57
C GLY A 153 -5.87 14.94 -23.10
N THR A 154 -6.87 14.16 -22.68
CA THR A 154 -7.34 14.17 -21.29
C THR A 154 -6.52 13.19 -20.46
N TYR A 155 -5.90 13.68 -19.39
CA TYR A 155 -5.29 12.82 -18.37
C TYR A 155 -6.34 12.42 -17.34
N THR A 156 -6.26 11.18 -16.86
CA THR A 156 -6.96 10.78 -15.64
C THR A 156 -5.98 10.81 -14.47
N VAL A 157 -6.23 11.69 -13.52
CA VAL A 157 -5.44 11.84 -12.29
C VAL A 157 -6.21 11.21 -11.14
N ILE A 158 -5.60 10.26 -10.46
CA ILE A 158 -6.18 9.63 -9.27
C ILE A 158 -5.60 10.35 -8.05
N VAL A 159 -6.49 10.93 -7.24
CA VAL A 159 -6.14 11.55 -5.96
C VAL A 159 -6.71 10.75 -4.81
N ILE A 160 -5.98 10.68 -3.70
CA ILE A 160 -6.40 10.01 -2.47
C ILE A 160 -6.16 10.90 -1.25
N ARG A 161 -6.96 10.71 -0.19
CA ARG A 161 -6.76 11.33 1.13
C ARG A 161 -6.92 10.29 2.23
N ALA A 162 -6.24 10.48 3.36
CA ALA A 162 -6.31 9.54 4.49
C ALA A 162 -7.62 9.66 5.29
N ASP A 163 -8.17 10.87 5.39
CA ASP A 163 -9.38 11.20 6.16
C ASP A 163 -9.98 12.53 5.65
N GLY A 164 -11.09 12.99 6.24
CA GLY A 164 -11.80 14.19 5.83
C GLY A 164 -11.08 15.53 6.05
N ALA A 165 -10.04 15.56 6.88
CA ALA A 165 -9.20 16.74 7.12
C ALA A 165 -7.83 16.64 6.42
N SER A 166 -7.45 15.45 5.95
CA SER A 166 -6.21 15.23 5.21
C SER A 166 -6.24 15.83 3.80
N PRO A 167 -5.10 16.36 3.30
CA PRO A 167 -5.02 16.89 1.94
C PRO A 167 -5.16 15.77 0.90
N TRP A 168 -5.59 16.14 -0.30
CA TRP A 168 -5.57 15.25 -1.46
C TRP A 168 -4.14 15.14 -2.03
N LEU A 169 -3.66 13.91 -2.18
CA LEU A 169 -2.38 13.58 -2.80
C LEU A 169 -2.60 12.72 -4.04
N VAL A 170 -1.79 12.92 -5.08
CA VAL A 170 -1.88 12.14 -6.31
C VAL A 170 -1.27 10.75 -6.12
N SER A 171 -2.06 9.72 -6.41
CA SER A 171 -1.58 8.35 -6.49
C SER A 171 -1.12 7.96 -7.90
N ARG A 172 -1.73 8.54 -8.95
CA ARG A 172 -1.40 8.17 -10.33
C ARG A 172 -1.73 9.25 -11.35
N PHE A 173 -0.84 9.42 -12.32
CA PHE A 173 -1.13 10.09 -13.60
C PHE A 173 -1.32 9.03 -14.69
N THR A 174 -2.49 9.04 -15.33
CA THR A 174 -2.79 8.15 -16.46
C THR A 174 -2.85 8.98 -17.74
N PRO A 175 -1.92 8.78 -18.69
CA PRO A 175 -1.94 9.49 -19.96
C PRO A 175 -3.15 9.08 -20.81
N PRO A 176 -3.57 9.93 -21.76
CA PRO A 176 -4.58 9.56 -22.74
C PRO A 176 -4.10 8.38 -23.61
N GLU A 177 -5.05 7.57 -24.06
CA GLU A 177 -4.80 6.43 -24.95
C GLU A 177 -3.96 6.83 -26.17
N GLY A 178 -2.93 6.04 -26.49
CA GLY A 178 -2.08 6.25 -27.66
C GLY A 178 -0.94 7.25 -27.48
N VAL A 179 -0.70 7.75 -26.27
CA VAL A 179 0.49 8.56 -25.93
C VAL A 179 1.47 7.68 -25.15
N HIS A 180 2.65 7.43 -25.74
CA HIS A 180 3.74 6.60 -25.18
C HIS A 180 5.10 7.28 -25.37
#